data_AF-A0A9E1JNX7-F1
#
_entry.id   AF-A0A9E1JNX7-F1
#
_cell.length_a   1.000
_cell.length_b   1.000
_cell.length_c   1.000
_cell.angle_alpha   90.00
_cell.angle_beta   90.00
_cell.angle_gamma   90.00
#
_symmetry.space_group_name_H-M   'P 1'
#
loop_
_entity.id
_entity.type
_entity.pdbx_description
1 polymer ?
#
loop_
_entity_poly.entity_id
_entity_poly.type
_entity_poly.pdbx_seq_one_letter_code
_entity_poly.pdbx_strand_id
1 'polypeptide(L)'
;MTLHLMPDTGIISCKVFKPELTALGIAESRIIYLEQDLHQDPGKLHENVSAAVACLEQNSSIHSVILLYGYCGGGLADLISSRLRLIIPLAHDCIPLILGGCPDEGCDPAFFLSPGWIDHGLTPLTEYFEALEKYGQKDALWLGMEILKNYKEVVLVETLAGIQPRHLEYTQQMAALFQLSVRQVTADKTWLVNLLSENFCEQVLTVYPGDAICLGMYPSTKQSGIVTQPTGQGSRDGVSSEINGRKNKNTWK
;
A
#
# COMPACT_ATOMS: atom_id res chain seq x y z
N MET A 1 8.06 -19.64 12.52
CA MET A 1 7.19 -20.65 11.92
C MET A 1 7.47 -20.63 10.43
N THR A 2 7.77 -21.76 9.81
CA THR A 2 8.02 -21.82 8.36
C THR A 2 6.79 -22.36 7.67
N LEU A 3 6.24 -21.60 6.72
CA LEU A 3 5.05 -21.93 5.94
C LEU A 3 5.49 -22.46 4.57
N HIS A 4 4.83 -23.52 4.10
CA HIS A 4 5.08 -24.09 2.79
C HIS A 4 3.88 -23.75 1.89
N LEU A 5 4.11 -22.95 0.85
CA LEU A 5 3.12 -22.71 -0.21
C LEU A 5 2.89 -23.98 -1.02
N MET A 6 1.71 -24.10 -1.62
CA MET A 6 1.49 -25.13 -2.63
C MET A 6 2.50 -24.99 -3.78
N PRO A 7 3.07 -26.10 -4.31
CA PRO A 7 4.10 -26.06 -5.34
C PRO A 7 3.71 -25.34 -6.63
N ASP A 8 2.42 -25.18 -6.90
CA ASP A 8 1.83 -24.51 -8.06
C ASP A 8 1.29 -23.10 -7.77
N THR A 9 1.51 -22.56 -6.57
CA THR A 9 1.03 -21.22 -6.17
C THR A 9 2.16 -20.16 -6.14
N GLY A 10 2.05 -19.13 -6.98
CA GLY A 10 2.90 -17.93 -6.91
C GLY A 10 2.29 -16.84 -6.03
N ILE A 11 3.08 -15.83 -5.68
CA ILE A 11 2.63 -14.63 -4.96
C ILE A 11 3.02 -13.38 -5.76
N ILE A 12 2.08 -12.45 -5.92
CA ILE A 12 2.39 -11.07 -6.29
C ILE A 12 2.04 -10.21 -5.09
N SER A 13 3.01 -9.44 -4.60
CA SER A 13 2.90 -8.73 -3.32
C SER A 13 3.45 -7.32 -3.40
N CYS A 14 2.85 -6.40 -2.66
CA CYS A 14 3.52 -5.14 -2.36
C CYS A 14 4.75 -5.45 -1.51
N LYS A 15 5.86 -4.77 -1.77
CA LYS A 15 7.14 -4.99 -1.06
C LYS A 15 7.07 -4.72 0.43
N VAL A 16 6.07 -3.96 0.90
CA VAL A 16 5.82 -3.76 2.34
C VAL A 16 5.47 -5.05 3.09
N PHE A 17 5.07 -6.13 2.41
CA PHE A 17 4.87 -7.43 3.05
C PHE A 17 6.14 -8.31 3.06
N LYS A 18 7.28 -7.81 2.56
CA LYS A 18 8.53 -8.57 2.49
C LYS A 18 9.00 -9.05 3.88
N PRO A 19 8.94 -8.25 4.96
CA PRO A 19 9.31 -8.73 6.29
C PRO A 19 8.46 -9.92 6.75
N GLU A 20 7.14 -9.87 6.52
CA GLU A 20 6.20 -10.93 6.89
C GLU A 20 6.46 -12.20 6.09
N LEU A 21 6.60 -12.09 4.77
CA LEU A 21 6.85 -13.24 3.89
C LEU A 21 8.21 -13.89 4.19
N THR A 22 9.21 -13.09 4.53
CA THR A 22 10.54 -13.57 4.95
C THR A 22 10.47 -14.29 6.30
N ALA A 23 9.76 -13.72 7.28
CA ALA A 23 9.60 -14.32 8.61
C ALA A 23 8.77 -15.62 8.59
N LEU A 24 7.90 -15.80 7.58
CA LEU A 24 7.22 -17.06 7.29
C LEU A 24 8.08 -18.05 6.48
N GLY A 25 9.27 -17.66 6.04
CA GLY A 25 10.18 -18.50 5.28
C GLY A 25 9.73 -18.80 3.85
N ILE A 26 8.90 -17.92 3.26
CA ILE A 26 8.50 -18.06 1.86
C ILE A 26 9.71 -17.78 0.97
N ALA A 27 10.03 -18.71 0.07
CA ALA A 27 11.15 -18.57 -0.85
C ALA A 27 10.91 -17.38 -1.81
N GLU A 28 11.90 -16.49 -1.96
CA GLU A 28 11.79 -15.32 -2.85
C GLU A 28 11.50 -15.71 -4.31
N SER A 29 11.91 -16.89 -4.76
CA SER A 29 11.60 -17.41 -6.11
C SER A 29 10.11 -17.66 -6.35
N ARG A 30 9.28 -17.64 -5.30
CA ARG A 30 7.81 -17.77 -5.37
C ARG A 30 7.10 -16.43 -5.44
N ILE A 31 7.83 -15.31 -5.31
CA ILE A 31 7.25 -13.99 -5.06
C ILE A 31 7.72 -12.99 -6.12
N ILE A 32 6.77 -12.26 -6.70
CA ILE A 32 7.04 -11.03 -7.43
C ILE A 32 6.68 -9.86 -6.51
N TYR A 33 7.69 -9.09 -6.12
CA TYR A 33 7.50 -7.86 -5.35
C TYR A 33 7.32 -6.66 -6.28
N LEU A 34 6.32 -5.84 -6.00
CA LEU A 34 6.15 -4.52 -6.60
C LEU A 34 6.35 -3.43 -5.56
N GLU A 35 6.90 -2.29 -5.97
CA GLU A 35 7.20 -1.17 -5.09
C GLU A 35 5.91 -0.53 -4.52
N GLN A 36 6.00 0.03 -3.32
CA GLN A 36 4.84 0.59 -2.63
C GLN A 36 4.35 1.90 -3.25
N ASP A 37 5.25 2.69 -3.83
CA ASP A 37 4.97 3.98 -4.47
C ASP A 37 3.93 3.88 -5.61
N LEU A 38 3.77 2.71 -6.23
CA LEU A 38 2.70 2.42 -7.19
C LEU A 38 1.31 2.75 -6.65
N HIS A 39 1.09 2.75 -5.33
CA HIS A 39 -0.20 3.13 -4.74
C HIS A 39 -0.56 4.61 -4.97
N GLN A 40 0.39 5.47 -5.35
CA GLN A 40 0.12 6.86 -5.76
C GLN A 40 -0.67 6.97 -7.06
N ASP A 41 -0.71 5.91 -7.86
CA ASP A 41 -1.37 5.89 -9.16
C ASP A 41 -2.00 4.50 -9.38
N PRO A 42 -3.31 4.34 -9.12
CA PRO A 42 -4.01 3.06 -9.31
C PRO A 42 -3.87 2.50 -10.73
N GLY A 43 -3.72 3.35 -11.76
CA GLY A 43 -3.49 2.90 -13.13
C GLY A 43 -2.13 2.23 -13.29
N LYS A 44 -1.06 2.83 -12.75
CA LYS A 44 0.27 2.20 -12.75
C LYS A 44 0.32 0.95 -11.90
N LEU A 45 -0.35 0.94 -10.74
CA LEU A 45 -0.47 -0.27 -9.93
C LEU A 45 -1.12 -1.40 -10.74
N HIS A 46 -2.22 -1.11 -11.42
CA HIS A 46 -2.90 -2.06 -12.29
C HIS A 46 -2.00 -2.58 -13.42
N GLU A 47 -1.30 -1.71 -14.14
CA GLU A 47 -0.37 -2.09 -15.20
C GLU A 47 0.72 -3.05 -14.68
N ASN A 48 1.31 -2.74 -13.53
CA ASN A 48 2.39 -3.54 -12.95
C ASN A 48 1.90 -4.88 -12.39
N VAL A 49 0.75 -4.91 -11.74
CA VAL A 49 0.13 -6.17 -11.28
C VAL A 49 -0.23 -7.04 -12.48
N SER A 50 -0.81 -6.46 -13.54
CA SER A 50 -1.15 -7.17 -14.78
C SER A 50 0.09 -7.76 -15.46
N ALA A 51 1.18 -6.99 -15.54
CA ALA A 51 2.45 -7.48 -16.08
C ALA A 51 3.04 -8.62 -15.24
N ALA A 52 2.93 -8.54 -13.90
CA ALA A 52 3.37 -9.61 -13.01
C ALA A 52 2.53 -10.88 -13.15
N VAL A 53 1.20 -10.76 -13.32
CA VAL A 53 0.32 -11.89 -13.64
C VAL A 53 0.74 -12.52 -14.97
N ALA A 54 0.88 -11.72 -16.04
CA ALA A 54 1.30 -12.21 -17.35
C ALA A 54 2.68 -12.88 -17.35
N CYS A 55 3.60 -12.44 -16.48
CA CYS A 55 4.89 -13.10 -16.26
C CYS A 55 4.70 -14.51 -15.67
N LEU A 56 3.89 -14.65 -14.62
CA LEU A 56 3.60 -15.94 -14.01
C LEU A 56 2.82 -16.88 -14.95
N GLU A 57 2.02 -16.34 -15.87
CA GLU A 57 1.31 -17.14 -16.87
C GLU A 57 2.24 -17.91 -17.80
N GLN A 58 3.46 -17.42 -18.03
CA GLN A 58 4.46 -18.10 -18.87
C GLN A 58 5.01 -19.37 -18.20
N ASN A 59 4.87 -19.50 -16.88
CA ASN A 59 5.30 -20.68 -16.14
C ASN A 59 4.16 -21.70 -16.03
N SER A 60 4.21 -22.75 -16.85
CA SER A 60 3.19 -23.81 -16.89
C SER A 60 3.05 -24.60 -15.59
N SER A 61 4.01 -24.53 -14.66
CA SER A 61 3.93 -25.20 -13.36
C SER A 61 3.14 -24.42 -12.32
N ILE A 62 2.84 -23.14 -12.57
CA ILE A 62 2.05 -22.29 -11.68
C ILE A 62 0.60 -22.31 -12.16
N HIS A 63 -0.33 -22.60 -11.26
CA HIS A 63 -1.77 -22.69 -11.53
C HIS A 63 -2.59 -21.67 -10.73
N SER A 64 -2.01 -21.12 -9.66
CA SER A 64 -2.66 -20.13 -8.79
C SER A 64 -1.70 -19.00 -8.47
N VAL A 65 -2.26 -17.82 -8.22
CA VAL A 65 -1.51 -16.66 -7.72
C VAL A 65 -2.27 -16.02 -6.58
N ILE A 66 -1.60 -15.84 -5.45
CA ILE A 66 -2.09 -15.01 -4.36
C ILE A 66 -1.70 -13.57 -4.65
N LEU A 67 -2.70 -12.68 -4.74
CA LEU A 67 -2.49 -11.23 -4.80
C LEU A 67 -2.53 -10.69 -3.37
N LEU A 68 -1.36 -10.39 -2.80
CA LEU A 68 -1.28 -9.82 -1.45
C LEU A 68 -1.51 -8.29 -1.51
N TYR A 69 -2.75 -7.94 -1.88
CA TYR A 69 -3.24 -6.58 -2.12
C TYR A 69 -4.72 -6.47 -1.76
N GLY A 70 -5.15 -5.33 -1.25
CA GLY A 70 -6.56 -4.94 -1.32
C GLY A 70 -6.96 -4.43 -2.70
N TYR A 71 -8.15 -3.85 -2.84
CA TYR A 71 -8.60 -3.21 -4.08
C TYR A 71 -7.78 -1.96 -4.44
N CYS A 72 -7.18 -1.30 -3.44
CA CYS A 72 -6.19 -0.22 -3.53
C CYS A 72 -6.58 0.88 -4.53
N GLY A 73 -7.76 1.48 -4.32
CA GLY A 73 -8.25 2.59 -5.16
C GLY A 73 -8.58 2.19 -6.61
N GLY A 74 -8.69 0.89 -6.90
CA GLY A 74 -8.92 0.37 -8.25
C GLY A 74 -7.70 -0.25 -8.90
N GLY A 75 -6.58 -0.40 -8.20
CA GLY A 75 -5.38 -1.05 -8.75
C GLY A 75 -5.59 -2.51 -9.18
N LEU A 76 -6.63 -3.18 -8.69
CA LEU A 76 -7.02 -4.53 -9.15
C LEU A 76 -8.24 -4.54 -10.07
N ALA A 77 -8.84 -3.39 -10.38
CA ALA A 77 -10.02 -3.31 -11.23
C ALA A 77 -9.74 -3.94 -12.60
N ASP A 78 -10.67 -4.75 -13.10
CA ASP A 78 -10.61 -5.39 -14.43
C ASP A 78 -9.37 -6.27 -14.67
N LEU A 79 -8.64 -6.64 -13.61
CA LEU A 79 -7.54 -7.60 -13.70
C LEU A 79 -8.11 -8.98 -14.08
N ILE A 80 -7.57 -9.56 -15.14
CA ILE A 80 -7.96 -10.87 -15.68
C ILE A 80 -6.70 -11.72 -15.83
N SER A 81 -6.83 -13.01 -15.57
CA SER A 81 -5.85 -14.02 -15.99
C SER A 81 -6.44 -14.92 -17.05
N SER A 82 -5.65 -15.29 -18.05
CA SER A 82 -6.00 -16.25 -19.10
C SER A 82 -5.97 -17.70 -18.61
N ARG A 83 -5.15 -18.02 -17.59
CA ARG A 83 -4.91 -19.41 -17.14
C ARG A 83 -4.86 -19.62 -15.63
N LEU A 84 -4.48 -18.61 -14.87
CA LEU A 84 -4.23 -18.72 -13.44
C LEU A 84 -5.49 -18.42 -12.63
N ARG A 85 -5.66 -19.14 -11.53
CA ARG A 85 -6.63 -18.74 -10.50
C ARG A 85 -6.04 -17.57 -9.71
N LEU A 86 -6.76 -16.47 -9.61
CA LEU A 86 -6.36 -15.32 -8.79
C LEU A 86 -7.02 -15.43 -7.42
N ILE A 87 -6.21 -15.60 -6.38
CA ILE A 87 -6.65 -15.66 -4.98
C ILE A 87 -6.48 -14.26 -4.39
N ILE A 88 -7.59 -13.62 -4.02
CA ILE A 88 -7.61 -12.23 -3.56
C ILE A 88 -8.22 -12.12 -2.16
N PRO A 89 -7.60 -11.34 -1.26
CA PRO A 89 -8.25 -10.93 -0.03
C PRO A 89 -9.28 -9.84 -0.31
N LEU A 90 -10.44 -9.95 0.32
CA LEU A 90 -11.57 -9.04 0.16
C LEU A 90 -11.45 -7.81 1.07
N ALA A 91 -10.45 -6.96 0.80
CA ALA A 91 -10.26 -5.67 1.47
C ALA A 91 -10.13 -4.51 0.47
N HIS A 92 -10.52 -3.31 0.88
CA HIS A 92 -10.44 -2.12 0.02
C HIS A 92 -9.03 -1.55 -0.12
N ASP A 93 -8.15 -1.77 0.86
CA ASP A 93 -6.73 -1.41 0.83
C ASP A 93 -5.89 -2.44 1.59
N CYS A 94 -4.57 -2.20 1.71
CA CYS A 94 -3.64 -3.11 2.35
C CYS A 94 -3.56 -2.97 3.89
N ILE A 95 -4.21 -1.98 4.51
CA ILE A 95 -4.12 -1.75 5.96
C ILE A 95 -4.75 -2.92 6.74
N PRO A 96 -5.98 -3.37 6.42
CA PRO A 96 -6.57 -4.53 7.10
C PRO A 96 -5.75 -5.81 6.93
N LEU A 97 -5.03 -5.95 5.83
CA LEU A 97 -4.21 -7.13 5.54
C LEU A 97 -2.99 -7.20 6.48
N ILE A 98 -2.40 -6.05 6.82
CA ILE A 98 -1.29 -5.96 7.78
C ILE A 98 -1.80 -6.10 9.21
N LEU A 99 -2.96 -5.51 9.53
CA LEU A 99 -3.56 -5.60 10.87
C LEU A 99 -4.15 -6.97 11.19
N GLY A 100 -4.59 -7.72 10.17
CA GLY A 100 -5.39 -8.93 10.33
C GLY A 100 -6.86 -8.67 10.67
N GLY A 101 -7.38 -7.49 10.32
CA GLY A 101 -8.75 -7.06 10.59
C GLY A 101 -8.95 -5.58 10.24
N CYS A 102 -10.21 -5.12 10.25
CA CYS A 102 -10.49 -3.69 10.03
C CYS A 102 -9.95 -2.85 11.20
N PRO A 103 -9.39 -1.66 10.94
CA PRO A 103 -9.15 -0.68 11.99
C PRO A 103 -10.42 -0.37 12.78
N ASP A 104 -10.29 -0.11 14.08
CA ASP A 104 -11.43 0.28 14.92
C ASP A 104 -12.07 1.59 14.40
N GLU A 105 -13.35 1.53 14.02
CA GLU A 105 -14.11 2.64 13.41
C GLU A 105 -14.32 3.84 14.36
N GLY A 106 -13.98 3.72 15.64
CA GLY A 106 -14.12 4.75 16.67
C GLY A 106 -12.82 5.43 17.10
N CYS A 107 -11.67 5.10 16.50
CA CYS A 107 -10.39 5.70 16.83
C CYS A 107 -10.18 7.07 16.15
N ASP A 108 -9.27 7.87 16.71
CA ASP A 108 -8.78 9.07 16.04
C ASP A 108 -8.16 8.69 14.68
N PRO A 109 -8.21 9.57 13.66
CA PRO A 109 -7.57 9.30 12.37
C PRO A 109 -6.07 9.03 12.55
N ALA A 110 -5.64 7.86 12.11
CA ALA A 110 -4.32 7.32 12.38
C ALA A 110 -3.53 7.04 11.09
N PHE A 111 -2.24 7.39 11.10
CA PHE A 111 -1.31 6.97 10.06
C PHE A 111 -0.65 5.66 10.48
N PHE A 112 -0.92 4.57 9.76
CA PHE A 112 -0.37 3.26 10.08
C PHE A 112 1.05 3.09 9.53
N LEU A 113 1.93 2.54 10.36
CA LEU A 113 3.26 2.06 10.00
C LEU A 113 3.41 0.60 10.41
N SER A 114 4.23 -0.12 9.66
CA SER A 114 4.69 -1.48 9.94
C SER A 114 6.18 -1.52 9.64
N PRO A 115 6.91 -2.56 10.07
CA PRO A 115 8.29 -2.77 9.64
C PRO A 115 8.47 -2.60 8.13
N GLY A 116 7.60 -3.22 7.33
CA GLY A 116 7.74 -3.16 5.88
C GLY A 116 7.40 -1.81 5.26
N TRP A 117 6.47 -1.03 5.84
CA TRP A 117 6.28 0.36 5.40
C TRP A 117 7.48 1.24 5.73
N ILE A 118 8.13 1.03 6.87
CA ILE A 118 9.34 1.78 7.25
C ILE A 118 10.52 1.37 6.35
N ASP A 119 10.61 0.10 5.97
CA ASP A 119 11.76 -0.48 5.27
C ASP A 119 11.69 -0.34 3.75
N HIS A 120 10.48 -0.34 3.21
CA HIS A 120 10.23 -0.49 1.77
C HIS A 120 9.16 0.47 1.25
N GLY A 121 8.57 1.29 2.13
CA GLY A 121 7.51 2.23 1.78
C GLY A 121 8.03 3.65 1.58
N LEU A 122 7.25 4.41 0.82
CA LEU A 122 7.29 5.85 0.84
C LEU A 122 6.35 6.34 1.95
N THR A 123 6.90 7.07 2.91
CA THR A 123 6.16 7.69 4.02
C THR A 123 6.33 9.21 4.01
N PRO A 124 5.48 9.95 4.75
CA PRO A 124 5.67 11.39 4.92
C PRO A 124 7.05 11.77 5.49
N LEU A 125 7.68 10.90 6.30
CA LEU A 125 9.01 11.18 6.83
C LEU A 125 10.11 11.01 5.76
N THR A 126 10.03 9.99 4.91
CA THR A 126 10.95 9.87 3.77
C THR A 126 10.75 11.00 2.76
N GLU A 127 9.49 11.35 2.46
CA GLU A 127 9.18 12.47 1.56
C GLU A 127 9.67 13.81 2.13
N TYR A 128 9.61 14.00 3.45
CA TYR A 128 10.22 15.16 4.10
C TYR A 128 11.72 15.24 3.85
N PHE A 129 12.47 14.15 3.98
CA PHE A 129 13.92 14.19 3.72
C PHE A 129 14.24 14.48 2.25
N GLU A 130 13.49 13.90 1.32
CA GLU A 130 13.65 14.22 -0.10
C GLU A 130 13.32 15.69 -0.42
N ALA A 131 12.24 16.21 0.18
CA ALA A 131 11.84 17.60 0.00
C ALA A 131 12.82 18.56 0.69
N LEU A 132 13.41 18.16 1.81
CA LEU A 132 14.39 18.96 2.56
C LEU A 132 15.62 19.25 1.70
N GLU A 133 16.12 18.25 0.98
CA GLU A 133 17.26 18.39 0.07
C GLU A 133 16.96 19.31 -1.12
N LYS A 134 15.72 19.25 -1.64
CA LYS A 134 15.33 19.95 -2.88
C LYS A 134 14.82 21.37 -2.65
N TYR A 135 14.05 21.58 -1.59
CA TYR A 135 13.24 22.79 -1.36
C TYR A 135 13.54 23.46 -0.02
N GLY A 136 14.32 22.80 0.84
CA GLY A 136 14.68 23.31 2.16
C GLY A 136 13.61 23.04 3.23
N GLN A 137 13.97 23.33 4.47
CA GLN A 137 13.26 22.86 5.66
C GLN A 137 11.82 23.35 5.75
N LYS A 138 11.56 24.61 5.40
CA LYS A 138 10.22 25.21 5.53
C LYS A 138 9.21 24.51 4.62
N ASP A 139 9.56 24.31 3.35
CA ASP A 139 8.66 23.73 2.35
C ASP A 139 8.49 22.23 2.58
N ALA A 140 9.57 21.54 2.97
CA ALA A 140 9.52 20.13 3.35
C ALA A 140 8.61 19.88 4.56
N LEU A 141 8.74 20.71 5.61
CA LEU A 141 7.89 20.60 6.79
C LEU A 141 6.43 20.92 6.45
N TRP A 142 6.19 21.97 5.66
CA TRP A 142 4.84 22.32 5.22
C TRP A 142 4.17 21.16 4.45
N LEU A 143 4.90 20.53 3.52
CA LEU A 143 4.40 19.38 2.75
C LEU A 143 3.97 18.24 3.67
N GLY A 144 4.85 17.83 4.60
CA GLY A 144 4.54 16.74 5.53
C GLY A 144 3.36 17.07 6.45
N MET A 145 3.30 18.30 6.98
CA MET A 145 2.17 18.76 7.80
C MET A 145 0.86 18.79 7.00
N GLU A 146 0.90 19.13 5.71
CA GLU A 146 -0.29 19.15 4.85
C GLU A 146 -0.79 17.73 4.52
N ILE A 147 0.12 16.80 4.23
CA ILE A 147 -0.20 15.37 4.05
C ILE A 147 -0.84 14.80 5.33
N LEU A 148 -0.32 15.19 6.49
CA LEU A 148 -0.73 14.65 7.78
C LEU A 148 -1.80 15.47 8.52
N LYS A 149 -2.34 16.54 7.92
CA LYS A 149 -3.19 17.53 8.61
C LYS A 149 -4.44 16.98 9.29
N ASN A 150 -4.96 15.86 8.81
CA ASN A 150 -6.15 15.20 9.33
C ASN A 150 -5.83 14.05 10.28
N TYR A 151 -4.55 13.71 10.47
CA TYR A 151 -4.10 12.64 11.34
C TYR A 151 -3.75 13.19 12.72
N LYS A 152 -4.01 12.40 13.76
CA LYS A 152 -3.67 12.76 15.15
C LYS A 152 -2.61 11.85 15.76
N GLU A 153 -2.48 10.65 15.21
CA GLU A 153 -1.53 9.66 15.71
C GLU A 153 -0.83 8.92 14.56
N VAL A 154 0.36 8.42 14.87
CA VAL A 154 1.02 7.36 14.10
C VAL A 154 0.86 6.06 14.88
N VAL A 155 0.31 5.04 14.22
CA VAL A 155 0.13 3.70 14.79
C VAL A 155 1.20 2.77 14.25
N LEU A 156 2.12 2.35 15.11
CA LEU A 156 3.09 1.30 14.78
C LEU A 156 2.48 -0.07 15.00
N VAL A 157 2.36 -0.84 13.94
CA VAL A 157 1.81 -2.19 13.93
C VAL A 157 2.95 -3.20 14.13
N GLU A 158 2.89 -3.93 15.23
CA GLU A 158 3.72 -5.10 15.47
C GLU A 158 3.17 -6.29 14.69
N THR A 159 3.82 -6.60 13.56
CA THR A 159 3.47 -7.74 12.71
C THR A 159 4.19 -9.01 13.16
N LEU A 160 4.02 -10.11 12.42
CA LEU A 160 4.76 -11.34 12.70
C LEU A 160 6.27 -11.21 12.48
N ALA A 161 6.72 -10.20 11.70
CA ALA A 161 8.13 -9.91 11.49
C ALA A 161 8.82 -9.31 12.73
N GLY A 162 8.03 -8.81 13.69
CA GLY A 162 8.52 -8.15 14.89
C GLY A 162 9.01 -6.72 14.65
N ILE A 163 9.22 -5.99 15.74
CA ILE A 163 9.69 -4.61 15.74
C ILE A 163 11.16 -4.58 16.15
N GLN A 164 11.98 -3.86 15.38
CA GLN A 164 13.37 -3.57 15.70
C GLN A 164 13.49 -2.16 16.31
N PRO A 165 14.56 -1.85 17.08
CA PRO A 165 14.75 -0.52 17.67
C PRO A 165 14.61 0.63 16.67
N ARG A 166 15.16 0.47 15.47
CA ARG A 166 15.06 1.46 14.39
C ARG A 166 13.62 1.77 13.93
N HIS A 167 12.70 0.81 14.04
CA HIS A 167 11.28 1.05 13.70
C HIS A 167 10.61 1.94 14.76
N LEU A 168 10.97 1.74 16.04
CA LEU A 168 10.50 2.59 17.15
C LEU A 168 11.07 4.00 17.01
N GLU A 169 12.38 4.12 16.77
CA GLU A 169 13.06 5.40 16.56
C GLU A 169 12.44 6.17 15.38
N TYR A 170 12.23 5.49 14.25
CA TYR A 170 11.60 6.09 13.07
C TYR A 170 10.19 6.61 13.37
N THR A 171 9.37 5.81 14.05
CA THR A 171 8.00 6.19 14.42
C THR A 171 8.00 7.40 15.36
N GLN A 172 8.88 7.41 16.36
CA GLN A 172 9.03 8.53 17.30
C GLN A 172 9.53 9.79 16.58
N GLN A 173 10.45 9.66 15.64
CA GLN A 173 10.94 10.77 14.84
C GLN A 173 9.85 11.39 13.98
N MET A 174 9.06 10.56 13.28
CA MET A 174 7.94 11.01 12.47
C MET A 174 6.90 11.75 13.34
N ALA A 175 6.54 11.16 14.47
CA ALA A 175 5.57 11.73 15.39
C ALA A 175 6.04 13.07 15.97
N ALA A 176 7.32 13.17 16.38
CA ALA A 176 7.89 14.42 16.89
C ALA A 176 7.96 15.51 15.81
N LEU A 177 8.33 15.16 14.58
CA LEU A 177 8.45 16.11 13.47
C LEU A 177 7.08 16.69 13.07
N PHE A 178 6.05 15.85 13.03
CA PHE A 178 4.71 16.22 12.54
C PHE A 178 3.67 16.43 13.65
N GLN A 179 4.11 16.48 14.91
CA GLN A 179 3.25 16.76 16.08
C GLN A 179 2.10 15.75 16.27
N LEU A 180 2.39 14.47 16.05
CA LEU A 180 1.44 13.37 16.22
C LEU A 180 1.72 12.63 17.55
N SER A 181 0.71 11.97 18.11
CA SER A 181 0.94 10.97 19.17
C SER A 181 1.40 9.64 18.58
N VAL A 182 1.96 8.76 19.42
CA VAL A 182 2.37 7.41 19.02
C VAL A 182 1.54 6.38 19.76
N ARG A 183 1.03 5.40 19.02
CA ARG A 183 0.41 4.20 19.57
C ARG A 183 1.02 2.96 18.94
N GLN A 184 1.16 1.89 19.71
CA GLN A 184 1.58 0.60 19.19
C GLN A 184 0.41 -0.39 19.32
N VAL A 185 0.21 -1.20 18.28
CA VAL A 185 -0.78 -2.28 18.26
C VAL A 185 -0.14 -3.56 17.77
N THR A 186 -0.68 -4.71 18.16
CA THR A 186 -0.24 -6.01 17.65
C THR A 186 -1.23 -6.51 16.61
N ALA A 187 -0.73 -6.88 15.43
CA ALA A 187 -1.56 -7.43 14.36
C ALA A 187 -2.04 -8.85 14.70
N ASP A 188 -3.22 -9.21 14.18
CA ASP A 188 -3.64 -10.61 14.09
C ASP A 188 -2.89 -11.31 12.94
N LYS A 189 -1.90 -12.10 13.34
CA LYS A 189 -1.00 -12.83 12.44
C LYS A 189 -1.70 -14.02 11.77
N THR A 190 -2.83 -14.48 12.31
CA THR A 190 -3.53 -15.67 11.81
C THR A 190 -4.11 -15.45 10.41
N TRP A 191 -4.52 -14.22 10.12
CA TRP A 191 -5.04 -13.81 8.81
C TRP A 191 -4.07 -14.16 7.66
N LEU A 192 -2.85 -13.63 7.71
CA LEU A 192 -1.86 -13.84 6.64
C LEU A 192 -1.46 -15.32 6.53
N VAL A 193 -1.35 -16.01 7.67
CA VAL A 193 -1.03 -17.45 7.71
C VAL A 193 -2.14 -18.27 7.04
N ASN A 194 -3.41 -17.96 7.29
CA ASN A 194 -4.54 -18.64 6.68
C ASN A 194 -4.61 -18.38 5.17
N LEU A 195 -4.43 -17.13 4.74
CA LEU A 195 -4.38 -16.76 3.32
C LEU A 195 -3.30 -17.54 2.58
N LEU A 196 -2.08 -17.57 3.11
CA LEU A 196 -0.94 -18.24 2.48
C LEU A 196 -1.00 -19.78 2.57
N SER A 197 -1.74 -20.33 3.53
CA SER A 197 -1.95 -21.78 3.65
C SER A 197 -3.14 -22.28 2.81
N GLU A 198 -3.76 -21.40 2.03
CA GLU A 198 -5.01 -21.67 1.30
C GLU A 198 -6.17 -22.16 2.18
N ASN A 199 -6.12 -21.84 3.47
CA ASN A 199 -7.20 -22.09 4.44
C ASN A 199 -8.19 -20.92 4.38
N PHE A 200 -8.86 -20.79 3.24
CA PHE A 200 -9.71 -19.65 2.95
C PHE A 200 -10.90 -19.54 3.91
N CYS A 201 -11.20 -18.32 4.32
CA CYS A 201 -12.42 -17.93 5.00
C CYS A 201 -13.29 -17.07 4.07
N GLU A 202 -14.43 -16.59 4.55
CA GLU A 202 -15.36 -15.73 3.78
C GLU A 202 -14.74 -14.42 3.26
N GLN A 203 -13.54 -14.06 3.73
CA GLN A 203 -12.82 -12.84 3.34
C GLN A 203 -11.78 -13.07 2.22
N VAL A 204 -11.76 -14.26 1.60
CA VAL A 204 -10.89 -14.57 0.46
C VAL A 204 -11.73 -15.10 -0.68
N LEU A 205 -11.45 -14.61 -1.89
CA LEU A 205 -12.13 -15.03 -3.11
C LEU A 205 -11.14 -15.60 -4.12
N THR A 206 -11.54 -16.67 -4.80
CA THR A 206 -10.83 -17.19 -5.97
C THR A 206 -11.55 -16.73 -7.23
N VAL A 207 -10.88 -15.92 -8.04
CA VAL A 207 -11.33 -15.51 -9.38
C VAL A 207 -10.74 -16.46 -10.40
N TYR A 208 -11.61 -17.03 -11.25
CA TYR A 208 -11.22 -18.05 -12.21
C TYR A 208 -10.69 -17.44 -13.51
N PRO A 209 -9.90 -18.20 -14.29
CA PRO A 209 -9.39 -17.71 -15.56
C PRO A 209 -10.51 -17.21 -16.48
N GLY A 210 -10.31 -16.05 -17.10
CA GLY A 210 -11.28 -15.37 -17.95
C GLY A 210 -12.23 -14.42 -17.22
N ASP A 211 -12.34 -14.52 -15.88
CA ASP A 211 -13.15 -13.61 -15.08
C ASP A 211 -12.34 -12.39 -14.64
N ALA A 212 -13.00 -11.22 -14.65
CA ALA A 212 -12.41 -9.96 -14.22
C ALA A 212 -12.69 -9.68 -12.75
N ILE A 213 -11.68 -9.19 -12.02
CA ILE A 213 -11.88 -8.64 -10.68
C ILE A 213 -12.73 -7.36 -10.79
N CYS A 214 -13.82 -7.29 -10.02
CA CYS A 214 -14.67 -6.11 -9.98
C CYS A 214 -14.98 -5.67 -8.55
N LEU A 215 -15.24 -4.37 -8.36
CA LEU A 215 -15.54 -3.78 -7.05
C LEU A 215 -16.71 -4.47 -6.33
N GLY A 216 -17.68 -5.00 -7.08
CA GLY A 216 -18.84 -5.70 -6.52
C GLY A 216 -18.50 -7.01 -5.78
N MET A 217 -17.29 -7.55 -5.95
CA MET A 217 -16.79 -8.69 -5.20
C MET A 217 -16.40 -8.33 -3.76
N TYR A 218 -16.12 -7.05 -3.49
CA TYR A 218 -15.66 -6.56 -2.20
C TYR A 218 -16.83 -6.16 -1.30
N PRO A 219 -16.72 -6.32 0.03
CA PRO A 219 -17.76 -5.94 0.97
C PRO A 219 -18.19 -4.49 0.78
N SER A 220 -19.51 -4.27 0.65
CA SER A 220 -20.07 -2.93 0.54
C SER A 220 -19.74 -2.11 1.78
N THR A 221 -19.16 -0.93 1.58
CA THR A 221 -18.92 0.05 2.64
C THR A 221 -20.27 0.56 3.14
N LYS A 222 -20.82 -0.01 4.21
CA LYS A 222 -21.94 0.65 4.91
C LYS A 222 -21.41 1.93 5.53
N GLN A 223 -21.50 3.07 4.83
CA GLN A 223 -21.13 4.42 5.29
C GLN A 223 -19.97 4.43 6.31
N SER A 224 -18.90 3.72 6.00
CA SER A 224 -17.68 3.74 6.78
C SER A 224 -16.84 4.87 6.21
N GLY A 225 -16.48 5.84 7.06
CA GLY A 225 -15.52 6.87 6.71
C GLY A 225 -14.15 6.25 6.53
N ILE A 226 -13.94 5.60 5.38
CA ILE A 226 -12.64 5.03 5.01
C ILE A 226 -11.70 6.20 4.78
N VAL A 227 -10.84 6.45 5.76
CA VAL A 227 -9.62 7.22 5.55
C VAL A 227 -8.66 6.29 4.82
N THR A 228 -8.78 6.19 3.49
CA THR A 228 -7.66 5.71 2.68
C THR A 228 -6.52 6.68 2.92
N GLN A 229 -5.33 6.20 3.27
CA GLN A 229 -4.16 7.08 3.35
C GLN A 229 -4.00 7.79 2.00
N PRO A 230 -4.01 9.13 1.95
CA PRO A 230 -3.77 9.84 0.71
C PRO A 230 -2.34 9.56 0.30
N THR A 231 -2.20 8.80 -0.77
CA THR A 231 -0.94 8.64 -1.48
C THR A 231 -0.64 9.97 -2.13
N GLY A 232 0.43 10.65 -1.72
CA GLY A 232 0.73 12.03 -2.10
C GLY A 232 0.61 12.31 -3.59
N GLN A 233 -0.52 12.87 -4.02
CA GLN A 233 -0.73 13.40 -5.37
C GLN A 233 -0.54 14.91 -5.33
N GLY A 234 0.68 15.36 -5.61
CA GLY A 234 0.93 16.71 -6.10
C GLY A 234 0.46 16.83 -7.55
N SER A 235 -0.63 17.54 -7.77
CA SER A 235 -1.15 17.86 -9.11
C SER A 235 -0.07 18.55 -9.95
N ARG A 236 0.31 17.93 -11.08
CA ARG A 236 1.05 18.59 -12.15
C ARG A 236 0.05 19.23 -13.12
N ASP A 237 -0.35 20.45 -12.84
CA ASP A 237 -0.94 21.32 -13.86
C ASP A 237 0.16 22.12 -14.55
N GLY A 238 0.20 22.00 -15.87
CA GLY A 238 1.28 22.41 -16.74
C GLY A 238 1.49 23.92 -16.79
N VAL A 239 2.75 24.33 -16.64
CA VAL A 239 3.23 25.64 -17.07
C VAL A 239 3.87 25.46 -18.45
N SER A 240 3.14 25.90 -19.48
CA SER A 240 3.72 26.20 -20.79
C SER A 240 4.36 27.59 -20.73
N SER A 241 5.68 27.64 -20.92
CA SER A 241 6.37 28.78 -21.53
C SER A 241 5.90 28.90 -23.00
N GLU A 242 5.94 29.99 -23.77
CA GLU A 242 6.64 31.27 -23.68
C GLU A 242 6.12 32.18 -24.84
N ILE A 243 6.44 33.48 -24.77
CA ILE A 243 6.72 34.42 -25.89
C ILE A 243 5.61 35.40 -26.41
N ASN A 244 5.94 36.68 -26.13
CA ASN A 244 5.76 37.95 -26.87
C ASN A 244 4.37 38.54 -27.20
N GLY A 245 4.12 39.69 -26.54
CA GLY A 245 4.26 40.97 -27.22
C GLY A 245 2.99 41.78 -27.43
N ARG A 246 2.80 42.86 -26.65
CA ARG A 246 2.51 44.22 -27.15
C ARG A 246 2.26 45.22 -26.02
N LYS A 247 2.71 46.44 -26.31
CA LYS A 247 2.57 47.71 -25.58
C LYS A 247 1.11 48.06 -25.23
N ASN A 248 0.88 48.58 -24.02
CA ASN A 248 0.28 49.89 -23.74
C ASN A 248 0.21 50.10 -22.20
N LYS A 249 0.87 51.11 -21.65
CA LYS A 249 0.27 52.42 -21.30
C LYS A 249 -1.09 52.31 -20.59
N ASN A 250 -1.10 52.42 -19.26
CA ASN A 250 -1.71 53.54 -18.53
C ASN A 250 -1.73 53.30 -17.00
N THR A 251 -0.91 54.08 -16.30
CA THR A 251 -1.27 54.94 -15.16
C THR A 251 -2.53 54.67 -14.29
N TRP A 252 -2.21 54.54 -12.99
CA TRP A 252 -2.90 54.95 -11.75
C TRP A 252 -4.07 54.14 -11.16
N LYS A 253 -3.86 53.83 -9.87
CA LYS A 253 -4.76 53.34 -8.80
C LYS A 253 -5.11 51.87 -8.78
#